data_AF-A0A6P0JQJ0-F1
#
_entry.id   AF-A0A6P0JQJ0-F1
#
_cell.length_a   1.000
_cell.length_b   1.000
_cell.length_c   1.000
_cell.angle_alpha   90.00
_cell.angle_beta   90.00
_cell.angle_gamma   90.00
#
_symmetry.space_group_name_H-M   'P 1'
#
loop_
_entity.id
_entity.type
_entity.pdbx_description
1 polymer ?
#
loop_
_entity_poly.entity_id
_entity_poly.type
_entity_poly.pdbx_seq_one_letter_code
_entity_poly.pdbx_strand_id
1 'polypeptide(L)'
;MQLGAQSWGVHRQELVNQVLNPLLEQINQRVNELLSERGLNQDAIAKICWSGGTLPELQPFFQHWLAQKFPQAQILTLAPDPNTSLVARGLATLPQYPKLLNRLRHQYSDYFLLSELVQSFPERHVTLEQMLKILELRGINPRASLWRIFAILEGYLPPGLIPDDAAAPWFTQQSQQNLEYQALRAAALFTQEQEQSYRPNPKQGKRLRQYLSLVTTKTQQNWADPLTLPWDENFSDSRESSEHPSEL
;
A
#
# COMPACT_ATOMS: atom_id res chain seq x y z
N MET A 1 27.89 -16.83 -11.92
CA MET A 1 27.02 -17.24 -13.05
C MET A 1 27.85 -17.25 -14.33
N GLN A 2 27.66 -18.23 -15.22
CA GLN A 2 28.27 -18.25 -16.56
C GLN A 2 27.22 -17.82 -17.58
N LEU A 3 27.47 -16.69 -18.24
CA LEU A 3 26.73 -16.26 -19.43
C LEU A 3 27.72 -16.38 -20.60
N GLY A 4 27.58 -17.45 -21.39
CA GLY A 4 28.52 -17.76 -22.47
C GLY A 4 29.94 -18.04 -21.96
N ALA A 5 30.93 -17.33 -22.51
CA ALA A 5 32.36 -17.51 -22.19
C ALA A 5 32.85 -16.65 -21.00
N GLN A 6 31.98 -15.89 -20.34
CA GLN A 6 32.36 -15.00 -19.24
C GLN A 6 31.76 -15.47 -17.91
N SER A 7 32.63 -15.71 -16.92
CA SER A 7 32.25 -15.93 -15.53
C SER A 7 32.25 -14.61 -14.78
N TRP A 8 31.07 -14.14 -14.39
CA TRP A 8 30.94 -12.98 -13.52
C TRP A 8 30.93 -13.48 -12.07
N GLY A 9 32.00 -13.18 -11.35
CA GLY A 9 32.12 -13.38 -9.90
C GLY A 9 31.93 -12.04 -9.22
N VAL A 10 31.00 -11.95 -8.28
CA VAL A 10 30.85 -10.75 -7.45
C VAL A 10 31.74 -10.93 -6.24
N HIS A 11 32.75 -10.07 -6.08
CA HIS A 11 33.55 -10.08 -4.86
C HIS A 11 32.74 -9.50 -3.70
N ARG A 12 32.80 -10.13 -2.53
CA ARG A 12 32.09 -9.67 -1.32
C ARG A 12 32.34 -8.18 -1.03
N GLN A 13 33.56 -7.69 -1.25
CA GLN A 13 33.91 -6.29 -1.04
C GLN A 13 33.21 -5.34 -2.01
N GLU A 14 33.03 -5.74 -3.27
CA GLU A 14 32.31 -4.94 -4.26
C GLU A 14 30.82 -4.87 -3.92
N LEU A 15 30.21 -5.98 -3.52
CA LEU A 15 28.83 -6.01 -3.03
C LEU A 15 28.64 -5.08 -1.82
N VAL A 16 29.56 -5.15 -0.85
CA VAL A 16 29.52 -4.28 0.33
C VAL A 16 29.62 -2.82 -0.07
N ASN A 17 30.60 -2.46 -0.87
CA ASN A 17 30.90 -1.06 -1.18
C ASN A 17 29.88 -0.43 -2.14
N GLN A 18 29.41 -1.18 -3.14
CA GLN A 18 28.54 -0.64 -4.19
C GLN A 18 27.04 -0.80 -3.89
N VAL A 19 26.66 -1.75 -3.02
CA VAL A 19 25.24 -2.04 -2.74
C VAL A 19 24.91 -1.86 -1.27
N LEU A 20 25.62 -2.55 -0.37
CA LEU A 20 25.21 -2.59 1.04
C LEU A 20 25.50 -1.29 1.81
N ASN A 21 26.63 -0.63 1.56
CA ASN A 21 26.94 0.67 2.16
C ASN A 21 25.96 1.77 1.70
N PRO A 22 25.69 1.97 0.39
CA PRO A 22 24.67 2.92 -0.05
C PRO A 22 23.27 2.60 0.49
N LEU A 23 22.91 1.32 0.56
CA LEU A 23 21.64 0.89 1.16
C LEU A 23 21.57 1.26 2.64
N LEU A 24 22.66 1.05 3.39
CA LEU A 24 22.75 1.43 4.79
C LEU A 24 22.60 2.95 4.99
N GLU A 25 23.23 3.76 4.15
CA GLU A 25 23.10 5.22 4.19
C GLU A 25 21.66 5.66 3.94
N GLN A 26 20.98 5.07 2.93
CA GLN A 26 19.57 5.35 2.63
C GLN A 26 18.66 4.97 3.80
N ILE A 27 18.85 3.78 4.38
CA ILE A 27 18.11 3.35 5.58
C ILE A 27 18.38 4.32 6.73
N ASN A 28 19.62 4.73 6.94
CA ASN A 28 20.00 5.63 8.02
C ASN A 28 19.32 7.00 7.90
N GLN A 29 19.33 7.58 6.70
CA GLN A 29 18.63 8.83 6.40
C GLN A 29 17.13 8.69 6.67
N ARG A 30 16.49 7.65 6.12
CA ARG A 30 15.05 7.44 6.26
C ARG A 30 14.61 7.24 7.71
N VAL A 31 15.42 6.53 8.50
CA VAL A 31 15.19 6.38 9.93
C VAL A 31 15.31 7.71 10.67
N ASN A 32 16.29 8.55 10.32
CA ASN A 32 16.44 9.86 10.96
C ASN A 32 15.27 10.80 10.62
N GLU A 33 14.83 10.80 9.37
CA GLU A 33 13.63 11.53 8.95
C GLU A 33 12.42 11.10 9.77
N LEU A 34 12.17 9.79 9.88
CA LEU A 34 11.03 9.25 10.62
C LEU A 34 11.08 9.60 12.11
N LEU A 35 12.25 9.54 12.74
CA LEU A 35 12.41 9.92 14.15
C LEU A 35 12.17 11.42 14.35
N SER A 36 12.70 12.26 13.46
CA SER A 36 12.52 13.70 13.49
C SER A 36 11.07 14.13 13.28
N GLU A 37 10.39 13.56 12.28
CA GLU A 37 8.97 13.81 11.99
C GLU A 37 8.06 13.48 13.17
N ARG A 38 8.45 12.49 13.98
CA ARG A 38 7.68 12.03 15.15
C ARG A 38 8.16 12.63 16.48
N GLY A 39 9.22 13.44 16.46
CA GLY A 39 9.84 13.97 17.68
C GLY A 39 10.35 12.89 18.63
N LEU A 40 10.74 11.72 18.10
CA LEU A 40 11.20 10.59 18.90
C LEU A 40 12.71 10.62 19.05
N ASN A 41 13.18 10.41 20.28
CA ASN A 41 14.60 10.14 20.53
C ASN A 41 14.91 8.66 20.22
N GLN A 42 16.11 8.40 19.70
CA GLN A 42 16.63 7.05 19.47
C GLN A 42 16.62 6.21 20.74
N ASP A 43 16.90 6.83 21.90
CA ASP A 43 16.88 6.15 23.20
C ASP A 43 15.48 5.69 23.65
N ALA A 44 14.42 6.28 23.10
CA ALA A 44 13.05 5.88 23.41
C ALA A 44 12.62 4.59 22.68
N ILE A 45 13.43 4.12 21.72
CA ILE A 45 13.13 2.91 20.95
C ILE A 45 13.53 1.68 21.75
N ALA A 46 12.55 1.00 22.34
CA ALA A 46 12.79 -0.20 23.15
C ALA A 46 13.04 -1.47 22.32
N LYS A 47 12.49 -1.55 21.11
CA LYS A 47 12.51 -2.77 20.28
C LYS A 47 12.66 -2.46 18.80
N ILE A 48 13.43 -3.29 18.11
CA ILE A 48 13.59 -3.26 16.65
C ILE A 48 13.20 -4.64 16.12
N CYS A 49 12.15 -4.68 15.30
CA CYS A 49 11.71 -5.91 14.65
C CYS A 49 12.39 -6.02 13.29
N TRP A 50 13.23 -7.04 13.10
CA TRP A 50 13.91 -7.35 11.85
C TRP A 50 13.16 -8.48 11.13
N SER A 51 12.57 -8.21 9.97
CA SER A 51 11.73 -9.16 9.23
C SER A 51 11.82 -8.97 7.72
N GLY A 52 11.62 -10.04 6.95
CA GLY A 52 11.67 -10.05 5.47
C GLY A 52 12.32 -11.32 4.94
N GLY A 53 12.09 -11.67 3.67
CA GLY A 53 12.62 -12.92 3.10
C GLY A 53 14.14 -12.93 2.91
N THR A 54 14.71 -11.79 2.48
CA THR A 54 16.14 -11.62 2.18
C THR A 54 16.93 -10.96 3.31
N LEU A 55 16.23 -10.41 4.30
CA LEU A 55 16.83 -9.62 5.38
C LEU A 55 17.58 -10.44 6.46
N PRO A 56 17.21 -11.68 6.80
CA PRO A 56 17.93 -12.47 7.81
C PRO A 56 19.41 -12.68 7.44
N GLU A 57 19.71 -12.93 6.16
CA GLU A 57 21.08 -13.13 5.67
C GLU A 57 21.92 -11.84 5.75
N LEU A 58 21.27 -10.68 5.64
CA LEU A 58 21.91 -9.37 5.72
C LEU A 58 22.07 -8.86 7.16
N GLN A 59 21.35 -9.44 8.13
CA GLN A 59 21.36 -8.97 9.51
C GLN A 59 22.77 -8.77 10.11
N PRO A 60 23.75 -9.68 9.92
CA PRO A 60 25.09 -9.51 10.48
C PRO A 60 25.80 -8.24 9.99
N PHE A 61 25.53 -7.80 8.75
CA PHE A 61 26.09 -6.57 8.20
C PHE A 61 25.54 -5.33 8.92
N PHE A 62 24.23 -5.32 9.21
CA PHE A 62 23.56 -4.19 9.85
C PHE A 62 23.69 -4.16 11.37
N GLN A 63 24.09 -5.26 12.00
CA GLN A 63 24.08 -5.43 13.45
C GLN A 63 24.87 -4.35 14.20
N HIS A 64 26.06 -4.01 13.70
CA HIS A 64 26.90 -3.01 14.36
C HIS A 64 26.27 -1.61 14.29
N TRP A 65 25.78 -1.23 13.11
CA TRP A 65 25.09 0.05 12.94
C TRP A 65 23.81 0.12 13.79
N LEU A 66 23.02 -0.96 13.85
CA LEU A 66 21.82 -1.02 14.70
C LEU A 66 22.17 -0.83 16.18
N ALA A 67 23.21 -1.50 16.67
CA ALA A 67 23.66 -1.39 18.06
C ALA A 67 24.19 0.02 18.39
N GLN A 68 24.85 0.68 17.44
CA GLN A 68 25.29 2.07 17.61
C GLN A 68 24.12 3.05 17.58
N LYS A 69 23.18 2.88 16.65
CA LYS A 69 22.06 3.81 16.46
C LYS A 69 20.98 3.66 17.51
N PHE A 70 20.82 2.46 18.07
CA PHE A 70 19.78 2.15 19.05
C PHE A 70 20.35 1.29 20.19
N PRO A 71 21.17 1.88 21.07
CA PRO A 71 21.91 1.12 22.08
C PRO A 71 21.02 0.43 23.12
N GLN A 72 19.82 0.97 23.37
CA GLN A 72 18.86 0.44 24.34
C GLN A 72 17.83 -0.51 23.71
N ALA A 73 17.83 -0.66 22.39
CA ALA A 73 16.80 -1.43 21.70
C ALA A 73 17.11 -2.93 21.69
N GLN A 74 16.11 -3.74 22.03
CA GLN A 74 16.17 -5.18 21.80
C GLN A 74 15.90 -5.48 20.31
N ILE A 75 16.85 -6.10 19.62
CA ILE A 75 16.69 -6.54 18.24
C ILE A 75 15.98 -7.91 18.23
N LEU A 76 14.79 -7.96 17.63
CA LEU A 76 13.98 -9.16 17.47
C LEU A 76 14.04 -9.62 16.01
N THR A 77 14.77 -10.71 15.73
CA THR A 77 14.72 -11.36 14.40
C THR A 77 13.45 -12.18 14.30
N LEU A 78 12.52 -11.73 13.45
CA LEU A 78 11.31 -12.48 13.15
C LEU A 78 11.63 -13.42 11.98
N ALA A 79 11.94 -14.68 12.31
CA ALA A 79 12.29 -15.68 11.32
C ALA A 79 11.14 -15.88 10.31
N PRO A 80 11.43 -15.93 9.00
CA PRO A 80 10.45 -16.32 8.01
C PRO A 80 10.09 -17.79 8.24
N ASP A 81 8.81 -18.10 8.37
CA ASP A 81 8.33 -19.47 8.27
C ASP A 81 8.35 -19.84 6.78
N PRO A 82 9.00 -20.96 6.38
CA PRO A 82 9.12 -21.36 4.97
C PRO A 82 7.76 -21.58 4.29
N ASN A 83 6.71 -21.89 5.05
CA ASN A 83 5.37 -22.13 4.52
C ASN A 83 4.45 -20.90 4.61
N THR A 84 4.81 -19.89 5.42
CA THR A 84 3.90 -18.79 5.72
C THR A 84 4.61 -17.47 5.99
N SER A 85 4.29 -16.44 5.19
CA SER A 85 4.77 -15.08 5.44
C SER A 85 4.20 -14.54 6.76
N LEU A 86 5.05 -13.91 7.59
CA LEU A 86 4.62 -13.19 8.80
C LEU A 86 3.56 -12.13 8.50
N VAL A 87 3.65 -11.50 7.32
CA VAL A 87 2.65 -10.53 6.84
C VAL A 87 1.33 -11.24 6.58
N ALA A 88 1.34 -12.38 5.88
CA ALA A 88 0.13 -13.15 5.60
C ALA A 88 -0.53 -13.64 6.90
N ARG A 89 0.27 -14.11 7.87
CA ARG A 89 -0.23 -14.49 9.20
C ARG A 89 -0.83 -13.30 9.93
N GLY A 90 -0.13 -12.15 9.94
CA GLY A 90 -0.63 -10.91 10.52
C GLY A 90 -1.97 -10.51 9.91
N LEU A 91 -2.09 -10.50 8.58
CA LEU A 91 -3.32 -10.21 7.85
C LEU A 91 -4.44 -11.21 8.16
N ALA A 92 -4.15 -12.50 8.29
CA ALA A 92 -5.13 -13.51 8.66
C ALA A 92 -5.65 -13.32 10.09
N THR A 93 -4.80 -12.84 11.01
CA THR A 93 -5.20 -12.54 12.40
C THR A 93 -5.81 -11.16 12.61
N LEU A 94 -5.57 -10.22 11.69
CA LEU A 94 -5.98 -8.82 11.80
C LEU A 94 -7.48 -8.61 12.06
N PRO A 95 -8.40 -9.42 11.47
CA PRO A 95 -9.83 -9.34 11.79
C PRO A 95 -10.16 -9.51 13.28
N GLN A 96 -9.31 -10.22 14.03
CA GLN A 96 -9.50 -10.45 15.47
C GLN A 96 -9.09 -9.24 16.32
N TYR A 97 -8.38 -8.26 15.74
CA TYR A 97 -7.86 -7.08 16.44
C TYR A 97 -8.24 -5.76 15.75
N PRO A 98 -9.55 -5.46 15.61
CA PRO A 98 -10.03 -4.30 14.84
C PRO A 98 -9.60 -2.94 15.42
N LYS A 99 -9.17 -2.89 16.69
CA LYS A 99 -8.66 -1.67 17.34
C LYS A 99 -7.26 -1.27 16.83
N LEU A 100 -6.50 -2.20 16.25
CA LEU A 100 -5.18 -1.91 15.68
C LEU A 100 -5.25 -1.28 14.29
N LEU A 101 -6.41 -1.35 13.62
CA LEU A 101 -6.61 -0.79 12.30
C LEU A 101 -6.74 0.74 12.37
N ASN A 102 -6.00 1.44 11.53
CA ASN A 102 -6.25 2.85 11.27
C ASN A 102 -7.55 2.99 10.47
N ARG A 103 -8.68 3.03 11.18
CA ARG A 103 -10.04 3.05 10.61
C ARG A 103 -10.21 4.14 9.56
N LEU A 104 -9.68 5.34 9.83
CA LEU A 104 -9.74 6.47 8.89
C LEU A 104 -8.98 6.17 7.60
N ARG A 105 -7.76 5.63 7.69
CA ARG A 105 -6.96 5.30 6.49
C ARG A 105 -7.62 4.22 5.64
N HIS A 106 -8.25 3.22 6.24
CA HIS A 106 -8.79 2.05 5.55
C HIS A 106 -10.27 2.16 5.14
N GLN A 107 -10.93 3.28 5.45
CA GLN A 107 -12.34 3.50 5.16
C GLN A 107 -12.66 3.45 3.65
N TYR A 108 -11.70 3.85 2.82
CA TYR A 108 -11.87 3.92 1.36
C TYR A 108 -10.76 3.15 0.67
N SER A 109 -11.15 2.30 -0.28
CA SER A 109 -10.23 1.70 -1.26
C SER A 109 -9.85 2.76 -2.30
N ASP A 110 -8.61 2.72 -2.80
CA ASP A 110 -8.15 3.64 -3.85
C ASP A 110 -8.97 3.49 -5.14
N TYR A 111 -9.47 2.28 -5.36
CA TYR A 111 -10.39 1.93 -6.43
C TYR A 111 -11.78 2.55 -6.29
N PHE A 112 -12.30 2.61 -5.06
CA PHE A 112 -13.55 3.30 -4.75
C PHE A 112 -13.36 4.82 -4.90
N LEU A 113 -12.25 5.38 -4.43
CA LEU A 113 -11.96 6.81 -4.62
C LEU A 113 -11.86 7.16 -6.11
N LEU A 114 -11.18 6.33 -6.90
CA LEU A 114 -11.08 6.49 -8.35
C LEU A 114 -12.45 6.45 -9.02
N SER A 115 -13.29 5.47 -8.68
CA SER A 115 -14.63 5.33 -9.25
C SER A 115 -15.51 6.53 -8.91
N GLU A 116 -15.44 7.01 -7.67
CA GLU A 116 -16.17 8.19 -7.20
C GLU A 116 -15.72 9.47 -7.89
N LEU A 117 -14.41 9.69 -8.06
CA LEU A 117 -13.89 10.86 -8.77
C LEU A 117 -14.39 10.90 -10.23
N VAL A 118 -14.31 9.77 -10.93
CA VAL A 118 -14.72 9.68 -12.35
C VAL A 118 -16.24 9.80 -12.53
N GLN A 119 -17.03 9.36 -11.55
CA GLN A 119 -18.49 9.51 -11.56
C GLN A 119 -18.95 10.92 -11.18
N SER A 120 -18.27 11.53 -10.21
CA SER A 120 -18.64 12.82 -9.64
C SER A 120 -18.37 13.99 -10.57
N PHE A 121 -17.35 13.88 -11.42
CA PHE A 121 -16.83 14.98 -12.23
C PHE A 121 -16.66 14.57 -13.70
N PRO A 122 -17.72 14.29 -14.45
CA PRO A 122 -17.57 13.80 -15.81
C PRO A 122 -17.13 14.89 -16.80
N GLU A 123 -17.57 16.14 -16.64
CA GLU A 123 -17.39 17.19 -17.67
C GLU A 123 -17.20 18.63 -17.15
N ARG A 124 -17.07 18.83 -15.84
CA ARG A 124 -16.94 20.16 -15.24
C ARG A 124 -15.49 20.42 -14.83
N HIS A 125 -15.03 21.65 -15.03
CA HIS A 125 -13.80 22.13 -14.40
C HIS A 125 -14.09 22.29 -12.91
N VAL A 126 -13.26 21.72 -12.06
CA VAL A 126 -13.48 21.72 -10.61
C VAL A 126 -12.16 21.99 -9.90
N THR A 127 -12.21 22.90 -8.93
CA THR A 127 -11.07 23.13 -8.04
C THR A 127 -10.96 21.99 -7.03
N LEU A 128 -9.76 21.76 -6.49
CA LEU A 128 -9.56 20.74 -5.45
C LEU A 128 -10.55 20.94 -4.28
N GLU A 129 -10.72 22.17 -3.79
CA GLU A 129 -11.63 22.48 -2.70
C GLU A 129 -13.10 22.11 -3.01
N GLN A 130 -13.57 22.45 -4.21
CA GLN A 130 -14.94 22.10 -4.65
C GLN A 130 -15.10 20.59 -4.75
N MET A 131 -14.08 19.90 -5.24
CA MET A 131 -14.06 18.44 -5.35
C MET A 131 -14.14 17.79 -3.97
N LEU A 132 -13.32 18.23 -3.00
CA LEU A 132 -13.36 17.72 -1.63
C LEU A 132 -14.73 17.96 -0.99
N LYS A 133 -15.34 19.12 -1.20
CA LYS A 133 -16.67 19.45 -0.68
C LYS A 133 -17.76 18.53 -1.26
N ILE A 134 -17.69 18.23 -2.56
CA ILE A 134 -18.64 17.32 -3.21
C ILE A 134 -18.47 15.88 -2.71
N LEU A 135 -17.23 15.43 -2.51
CA LEU A 135 -16.95 14.12 -1.92
C LEU A 135 -17.44 14.04 -0.46
N GLU A 136 -17.27 15.11 0.32
CA GLU A 136 -17.78 15.22 1.69
C GLU A 136 -19.32 15.12 1.75
N LEU A 137 -20.02 15.80 0.84
CA LEU A 137 -21.47 15.69 0.69
C LEU A 137 -21.94 14.28 0.31
N ARG A 138 -21.06 13.47 -0.29
CA ARG A 138 -21.30 12.04 -0.60
C ARG A 138 -20.90 11.11 0.55
N GLY A 139 -20.50 11.64 1.71
CA GLY A 139 -20.09 10.85 2.87
C GLY A 139 -18.64 10.36 2.83
N ILE A 140 -17.81 10.93 1.94
CA ILE A 140 -16.38 10.60 1.84
C ILE A 140 -15.60 11.60 2.68
N ASN A 141 -14.89 11.13 3.70
CA ASN A 141 -14.04 11.96 4.54
C ASN A 141 -12.77 12.38 3.77
N PRO A 142 -12.64 13.66 3.36
CA PRO A 142 -11.51 14.09 2.54
C PRO A 142 -10.21 14.13 3.35
N ARG A 143 -10.27 14.36 4.67
CA ARG A 143 -9.07 14.40 5.54
C ARG A 143 -8.33 13.07 5.57
N ALA A 144 -9.06 11.96 5.45
CA ALA A 144 -8.47 10.62 5.48
C ALA A 144 -7.92 10.15 4.12
N SER A 145 -8.29 10.84 3.03
CA SER A 145 -8.04 10.41 1.65
C SER A 145 -7.37 11.47 0.76
N LEU A 146 -7.11 12.68 1.29
CA LEU A 146 -6.61 13.83 0.51
C LEU A 146 -5.40 13.51 -0.36
N TRP A 147 -4.36 12.89 0.23
CA TRP A 147 -3.14 12.55 -0.50
C TRP A 147 -3.38 11.53 -1.62
N ARG A 148 -4.36 10.62 -1.45
CA ARG A 148 -4.74 9.63 -2.46
C ARG A 148 -5.56 10.25 -3.57
N ILE A 149 -6.50 11.12 -3.22
CA ILE A 149 -7.27 11.92 -4.17
C ILE A 149 -6.30 12.74 -5.03
N PHE A 150 -5.35 13.43 -4.39
CA PHE A 150 -4.32 14.19 -5.09
C PHE A 150 -3.49 13.30 -6.03
N ALA A 151 -3.02 12.14 -5.57
CA ALA A 151 -2.29 11.20 -6.42
C ALA A 151 -3.12 10.78 -7.65
N ILE A 152 -4.41 10.48 -7.49
CA ILE A 152 -5.28 10.12 -8.62
C ILE A 152 -5.45 11.28 -9.60
N LEU A 153 -5.56 12.51 -9.11
CA LEU A 153 -5.66 13.72 -9.93
C LEU A 153 -4.37 14.00 -10.71
N GLU A 154 -3.21 13.71 -10.14
CA GLU A 154 -1.90 13.75 -10.79
C GLU A 154 -1.67 12.60 -11.78
N GLY A 155 -2.64 11.68 -11.92
CA GLY A 155 -2.58 10.57 -12.87
C GLY A 155 -2.02 9.27 -12.30
N TYR A 156 -1.74 9.19 -11.00
CA TYR A 156 -1.37 7.93 -10.35
C TYR A 156 -2.61 7.06 -10.20
N LEU A 157 -2.69 6.01 -11.02
CA LEU A 157 -3.73 5.01 -10.93
C LEU A 157 -3.47 4.05 -9.75
N PRO A 158 -4.53 3.51 -9.12
CA PRO A 158 -4.38 2.51 -8.07
C PRO A 158 -3.50 1.33 -8.51
N PRO A 159 -2.60 0.85 -7.63
CA PRO A 159 -1.66 -0.21 -7.97
C PRO A 159 -2.40 -1.51 -8.30
N GLY A 160 -1.95 -2.18 -9.36
CA GLY A 160 -2.56 -3.42 -9.86
C GLY A 160 -3.71 -3.22 -10.86
N LEU A 161 -4.15 -1.98 -11.11
CA LEU A 161 -5.18 -1.71 -12.13
C LEU A 161 -4.66 -1.99 -13.54
N ILE A 162 -3.42 -1.56 -13.81
CA ILE A 162 -2.70 -1.77 -15.06
C ILE A 162 -1.31 -2.31 -14.69
N PRO A 163 -0.83 -3.39 -15.32
CA PRO A 163 0.50 -3.94 -15.09
C PRO A 163 1.59 -2.88 -15.18
N ASP A 164 2.29 -2.55 -14.09
CA ASP A 164 3.41 -1.63 -14.14
C ASP A 164 4.63 -2.27 -14.79
N ASP A 165 5.62 -1.44 -15.18
CA ASP A 165 6.83 -1.94 -15.83
C ASP A 165 7.64 -2.85 -14.89
N ALA A 166 7.53 -2.64 -13.58
CA ALA A 166 8.12 -3.50 -12.57
C ALA A 166 7.49 -4.90 -12.53
N ALA A 167 6.17 -5.01 -12.78
CA ALA A 167 5.49 -6.29 -12.86
C ALA A 167 5.54 -6.93 -14.26
N ALA A 168 6.02 -6.22 -15.29
CA ALA A 168 6.09 -6.73 -16.66
C ALA A 168 6.71 -8.14 -16.79
N PRO A 169 7.80 -8.51 -16.07
CA PRO A 169 8.38 -9.85 -16.15
C PRO A 169 7.43 -10.98 -15.71
N TRP A 170 6.40 -10.67 -14.93
CA TRP A 170 5.43 -11.62 -14.40
C TRP A 170 4.22 -11.83 -15.32
N PHE A 171 4.11 -11.05 -16.41
CA PHE A 171 3.01 -11.12 -17.36
C PHE A 171 3.43 -11.75 -18.68
N THR A 172 2.51 -12.45 -19.33
CA THR A 172 2.71 -12.93 -20.70
C THR A 172 2.77 -11.75 -21.68
N GLN A 173 3.46 -11.92 -22.80
CA GLN A 173 3.52 -10.91 -23.86
C GLN A 173 2.11 -10.51 -24.34
N GLN A 174 1.17 -11.45 -24.41
CA GLN A 174 -0.22 -11.19 -24.76
C GLN A 174 -0.92 -10.27 -23.75
N SER A 175 -0.64 -10.44 -22.45
CA SER A 175 -1.18 -9.57 -21.39
C SER A 175 -0.58 -8.17 -21.44
N GLN A 176 0.72 -8.06 -21.71
CA GLN A 176 1.40 -6.76 -21.87
C GLN A 176 0.88 -5.99 -23.10
N GLN A 177 0.51 -6.69 -24.17
CA GLN A 177 -0.04 -6.10 -25.40
C GLN A 177 -1.56 -5.91 -25.36
N ASN A 178 -2.20 -6.03 -24.18
CA ASN A 178 -3.64 -5.84 -24.06
C ASN A 178 -4.04 -4.42 -24.48
N LEU A 179 -4.93 -4.34 -25.47
CA LEU A 179 -5.42 -3.08 -26.03
C LEU A 179 -6.09 -2.21 -24.97
N GLU A 180 -6.77 -2.78 -23.98
CA GLU A 180 -7.41 -2.02 -22.89
C GLU A 180 -6.36 -1.30 -22.02
N TYR A 181 -5.23 -1.95 -21.72
CA TYR A 181 -4.15 -1.35 -20.93
C TYR A 181 -3.51 -0.17 -21.67
N GLN A 182 -3.22 -0.35 -22.96
CA GLN A 182 -2.70 0.71 -23.81
C GLN A 182 -3.69 1.86 -23.92
N ALA A 183 -4.97 1.53 -24.08
CA ALA A 183 -6.04 2.49 -24.23
C ALA A 183 -6.30 3.32 -22.95
N LEU A 184 -6.12 2.74 -21.76
CA LEU A 184 -6.20 3.46 -20.48
C LEU A 184 -4.96 4.31 -20.22
N ARG A 185 -3.77 3.89 -20.67
CA ARG A 185 -2.53 4.69 -20.58
C ARG A 185 -2.47 5.85 -21.57
N ALA A 186 -3.22 5.77 -22.67
CA ALA A 186 -3.11 6.71 -23.78
C ALA A 186 -3.41 8.18 -23.43
N ALA A 187 -4.16 8.44 -22.34
CA ALA A 187 -4.43 9.80 -21.89
C ALA A 187 -4.77 9.83 -20.39
N ALA A 188 -4.44 10.94 -19.73
CA ALA A 188 -4.77 11.14 -18.33
C ALA A 188 -6.29 11.25 -18.10
N LEU A 189 -6.73 10.83 -16.91
CA LEU A 189 -8.11 10.98 -16.45
C LEU A 189 -8.45 12.43 -16.10
N PHE A 190 -7.46 13.16 -15.58
CA PHE A 190 -7.57 14.56 -15.20
C PHE A 190 -6.37 15.31 -15.77
N THR A 191 -6.59 16.52 -16.24
CA THR A 191 -5.54 17.44 -16.68
C THR A 191 -5.59 18.69 -15.82
N GLN A 192 -4.46 19.07 -15.24
CA GLN A 192 -4.35 20.30 -14.50
C GLN A 192 -4.29 21.49 -15.47
N GLU A 193 -5.21 22.45 -15.34
CA GLU A 193 -5.23 23.67 -16.17
C GLU A 193 -4.67 24.89 -15.44
N GLN A 194 -4.89 24.98 -14.12
CA GLN A 194 -4.38 26.02 -13.23
C GLN A 194 -3.96 25.40 -11.89
N GLU A 195 -3.40 26.21 -10.98
CA GLU A 195 -3.06 25.74 -9.63
C GLU A 195 -4.30 25.14 -8.94
N GLN A 196 -4.23 23.83 -8.64
CA GLN A 196 -5.31 23.05 -8.04
C GLN A 196 -6.67 23.07 -8.80
N SER A 197 -6.66 23.35 -10.10
CA SER A 197 -7.85 23.27 -10.96
C SER A 197 -7.70 22.14 -11.97
N TYR A 198 -8.65 21.21 -11.95
CA TYR A 198 -8.60 19.98 -12.73
C TYR A 198 -9.75 19.92 -13.73
N ARG A 199 -9.40 19.53 -14.95
CA ARG A 199 -10.36 19.19 -15.99
C ARG A 199 -10.41 17.67 -16.19
N PRO A 200 -11.57 17.03 -16.02
CA PRO A 200 -11.74 15.61 -16.28
C PRO A 200 -11.77 15.31 -17.77
N ASN A 201 -11.26 14.14 -18.15
CA ASN A 201 -11.35 13.60 -19.49
C ASN A 201 -12.55 12.62 -19.58
N PRO A 202 -13.72 13.05 -20.12
CA PRO A 202 -14.92 12.22 -20.14
C PRO A 202 -14.75 10.94 -20.94
N LYS A 203 -13.97 10.98 -22.03
CA LYS A 203 -13.70 9.81 -22.87
C LYS A 203 -12.92 8.76 -22.10
N GLN A 204 -11.85 9.18 -21.40
CA GLN A 204 -11.09 8.24 -20.58
C GLN A 204 -11.85 7.78 -19.34
N GLY A 205 -12.61 8.66 -18.69
CA GLY A 205 -13.47 8.28 -17.58
C GLY A 205 -14.48 7.19 -17.99
N LYS A 206 -15.10 7.32 -19.18
CA LYS A 206 -16.00 6.29 -19.71
C LYS A 206 -15.28 4.97 -19.98
N ARG A 207 -14.10 5.01 -20.61
CA ARG A 207 -13.30 3.81 -20.90
C ARG A 207 -12.88 3.09 -19.61
N LEU A 208 -12.40 3.83 -18.62
CA LEU A 208 -12.05 3.28 -17.31
C LEU A 208 -13.26 2.61 -16.64
N ARG A 209 -14.44 3.25 -16.64
CA ARG A 209 -15.65 2.63 -16.08
C ARG A 209 -16.02 1.33 -16.78
N GLN A 210 -15.91 1.30 -18.12
CA GLN A 210 -16.15 0.08 -18.89
C GLN A 210 -15.15 -1.02 -18.51
N TYR A 211 -13.86 -0.69 -18.43
CA TYR A 211 -12.83 -1.63 -18.01
C TYR A 211 -13.08 -2.17 -16.58
N LEU A 212 -13.35 -1.29 -15.61
CA LEU A 212 -13.69 -1.71 -14.24
C LEU A 212 -14.89 -2.64 -14.23
N SER A 213 -15.95 -2.32 -14.99
CA SER A 213 -17.14 -3.18 -15.08
C SER A 213 -16.85 -4.57 -15.68
N LEU A 214 -15.91 -4.65 -16.64
CA LEU A 214 -15.50 -5.91 -17.26
C LEU A 214 -14.68 -6.78 -16.30
N VAL A 215 -13.78 -6.18 -15.52
CA VAL A 215 -12.97 -6.90 -14.54
C VAL A 215 -13.84 -7.41 -13.39
N THR A 216 -14.88 -6.67 -13.03
CA THR A 216 -15.75 -7.01 -11.89
C THR A 216 -16.90 -7.92 -12.24
N THR A 217 -17.22 -8.14 -13.52
CA THR A 217 -18.41 -8.89 -13.95
C THR A 217 -18.46 -10.32 -13.39
N LYS A 218 -17.30 -10.91 -13.11
CA LYS A 218 -17.16 -12.28 -12.58
C LYS A 218 -16.79 -12.32 -11.09
N THR A 219 -16.80 -11.18 -10.41
CA THR A 219 -16.37 -11.05 -9.02
C THR A 219 -17.53 -10.59 -8.14
N GLN A 220 -17.47 -10.91 -6.85
CA GLN A 220 -18.40 -10.35 -5.84
C GLN A 220 -18.01 -8.92 -5.42
N GLN A 221 -16.95 -8.35 -6.01
CA GLN A 221 -16.43 -7.05 -5.60
C GLN A 221 -17.21 -5.92 -6.27
N ASN A 222 -17.94 -5.14 -5.47
CA ASN A 222 -18.50 -3.86 -5.89
C ASN A 222 -17.51 -2.71 -5.56
N TRP A 223 -17.36 -1.78 -6.49
CA TRP A 223 -16.41 -0.66 -6.43
C TRP A 223 -17.15 0.67 -6.23
N ALA A 224 -18.48 0.60 -6.13
CA ALA A 224 -19.38 1.70 -5.84
C ALA A 224 -19.68 1.85 -4.34
N ASP A 225 -19.35 0.85 -3.52
CA ASP A 225 -19.53 0.92 -2.08
C ASP A 225 -18.16 1.14 -1.40
N PRO A 226 -18.08 2.00 -0.37
CA PRO A 226 -16.91 2.03 0.48
C PRO A 226 -16.72 0.64 1.10
N LEU A 227 -15.49 0.28 1.46
CA LEU A 227 -15.23 -0.98 2.15
C LEU A 227 -15.90 -0.93 3.53
N THR A 228 -17.15 -1.37 3.59
CA THR A 228 -17.87 -1.65 4.83
C THR A 228 -17.29 -2.95 5.34
N LEU A 229 -16.20 -2.84 6.07
CA LEU A 229 -15.74 -3.99 6.80
C LEU A 229 -16.82 -4.33 7.84
N PRO A 230 -17.40 -5.55 7.82
CA PRO A 230 -18.40 -5.97 8.78
C PRO A 230 -17.69 -6.19 10.11
N TRP A 231 -17.58 -5.14 10.91
CA TRP A 231 -17.04 -5.24 12.26
C TRP A 231 -18.16 -4.90 13.22
N ASP A 232 -18.92 -5.92 13.61
CA ASP A 232 -19.94 -5.77 14.65
C ASP A 232 -19.32 -5.17 15.92
N GLU A 233 -19.95 -4.13 16.45
CA GLU A 233 -19.68 -3.60 17.79
C GLU A 233 -20.05 -4.61 18.91
N ASN A 234 -20.56 -5.80 18.56
CA ASN A 234 -21.16 -6.78 19.49
C ASN A 234 -20.34 -8.06 19.74
N PHE A 235 -19.07 -8.14 19.34
CA PHE A 235 -18.21 -9.27 19.75
C PHE A 235 -17.70 -9.17 21.21
N SER A 236 -18.48 -8.54 22.07
CA SER A 236 -18.25 -8.46 23.51
C SER A 236 -19.48 -8.93 24.29
N ASP A 237 -20.08 -10.07 23.94
CA ASP A 237 -20.89 -10.83 24.91
C ASP A 237 -21.28 -12.24 24.41
N SER A 238 -20.36 -13.20 24.45
CA SER A 238 -20.74 -14.62 24.26
C SER A 238 -19.72 -15.62 24.80
N ARG A 239 -18.86 -15.21 25.75
CA ARG A 239 -17.97 -16.12 26.47
C ARG A 239 -18.14 -16.11 27.99
N GLU A 240 -19.26 -15.59 28.49
CA GLU A 240 -19.67 -15.75 29.90
C GLU A 240 -21.13 -16.21 29.96
N SER A 241 -21.41 -17.44 29.54
CA SER A 241 -22.66 -18.17 29.85
C SER A 241 -22.51 -19.65 29.49
N SER A 242 -21.54 -20.32 30.10
CA SER A 242 -21.58 -21.77 30.25
C SER A 242 -20.88 -22.16 31.55
N GLU A 243 -21.32 -21.56 32.66
CA GLU A 243 -21.19 -22.20 33.97
C GLU A 243 -22.40 -23.13 34.16
N HIS A 244 -22.07 -24.39 34.44
CA HIS A 244 -22.96 -25.50 34.72
C HIS A 244 -24.02 -25.17 35.79
N PRO A 245 -25.27 -25.60 35.62
CA PRO A 245 -26.09 -26.05 36.72
C PRO A 245 -26.00 -27.58 36.85
N SER A 246 -25.51 -27.99 38.02
CA SER A 246 -25.97 -29.11 38.86
C SER A 246 -26.23 -30.50 38.25
N GLU A 247 -25.53 -31.52 38.76
CA GLU A 247 -26.09 -32.55 39.68
C GLU A 247 -25.21 -33.82 39.66
N LEU A 248 -24.46 -34.03 40.75
CA LEU A 248 -24.53 -35.17 41.70
C LEU A 248 -23.39 -35.10 42.71
#